data_AF-B0MBU3-F1
#
_entry.id   AF-B0MBU3-F1
#
_cell.length_a   1.000
_cell.length_b   1.000
_cell.length_c   1.000
_cell.angle_alpha   90.00
_cell.angle_beta   90.00
_cell.angle_gamma   90.00
#
_symmetry.space_group_name_H-M   'P 1'
#
loop_
_entity.id
_entity.type
_entity.pdbx_description
1 polymer ?
#
loop_
_entity_poly.entity_id
_entity_poly.type
_entity_poly.pdbx_seq_one_letter_code
_entity_poly.pdbx_strand_id
1 'polypeptide(L)'
;MNFKFGVDTFIWAEAYGEEHLWIIPKAKELGFEVIDFAISNPFTFPVEKVKAELERVGIDCVCTTTLTPETNPISPDAEIRAEGVKAMKKCVDICNELGAPILGGVNYAGWGYLTKKPRTEEEWNWGVECMREVAEYAKETGDVTICVECVNRFETHFLNIQKMQLHSVRMLEQEMSRFISMSST
;
A
#
# COMPACT_ATOMS: atom_id res chain seq x y z
N MET A 1 15.95 -17.44 11.41
CA MET A 1 15.11 -16.32 10.95
C MET A 1 14.33 -15.84 12.14
N ASN A 2 14.44 -14.56 12.50
CA ASN A 2 13.58 -13.94 13.51
C ASN A 2 12.46 -13.24 12.74
N PHE A 3 11.20 -13.66 12.93
CA PHE A 3 10.03 -13.04 12.31
C PHE A 3 9.40 -12.12 13.33
N LYS A 4 8.99 -10.92 12.90
CA LYS A 4 8.24 -9.99 13.74
C LYS A 4 6.75 -10.23 13.55
N PHE A 5 5.98 -10.16 14.63
CA PHE A 5 4.53 -10.24 14.57
C PHE A 5 3.91 -8.84 14.62
N GLY A 6 3.10 -8.52 13.61
CA GLY A 6 2.46 -7.22 13.48
C GLY A 6 0.94 -7.26 13.64
N VAL A 7 0.33 -6.08 13.73
CA VAL A 7 -1.13 -5.89 13.80
C VAL A 7 -1.57 -4.72 12.95
N ASP A 8 -2.66 -4.89 12.20
CA ASP A 8 -3.25 -3.84 11.39
C ASP A 8 -4.21 -2.96 12.21
N THR A 9 -4.06 -1.65 12.07
CA THR A 9 -4.97 -0.63 12.63
C THR A 9 -6.43 -0.81 12.23
N PHE A 10 -6.73 -1.47 11.10
CA PHE A 10 -8.07 -1.76 10.60
C PHE A 10 -8.92 -2.60 11.57
N ILE A 11 -8.28 -3.28 12.54
CA ILE A 11 -8.98 -3.93 13.67
C ILE A 11 -9.79 -2.92 14.50
N TRP A 12 -9.32 -1.68 14.58
CA TRP A 12 -9.89 -0.66 15.44
C TRP A 12 -10.44 0.55 14.68
N ALA A 13 -9.89 0.90 13.51
CA ALA A 13 -10.29 2.08 12.75
C ALA A 13 -10.18 1.85 11.24
N GLU A 14 -11.30 2.04 10.53
CA GLU A 14 -11.36 1.98 9.06
C GLU A 14 -10.64 3.18 8.41
N ALA A 15 -10.71 4.35 9.06
CA ALA A 15 -9.98 5.55 8.66
C ALA A 15 -9.10 6.01 9.83
N TYR A 16 -7.84 5.58 9.84
CA TYR A 16 -6.90 5.95 10.88
C TYR A 16 -6.66 7.47 10.90
N GLY A 17 -6.65 8.04 12.10
CA GLY A 17 -6.68 9.49 12.33
C GLY A 17 -6.05 9.84 13.68
N GLU A 18 -6.00 11.13 14.01
CA GLU A 18 -5.36 11.60 15.24
C GLU A 18 -6.03 11.05 16.51
N GLU A 19 -7.34 10.93 16.48
CA GLU A 19 -8.16 10.34 17.54
C GLU A 19 -7.83 8.86 17.79
N HIS A 20 -7.07 8.22 16.89
CA HIS A 20 -6.70 6.81 16.93
C HIS A 20 -5.24 6.57 17.40
N LEU A 21 -4.51 7.62 17.79
CA LEU A 21 -3.12 7.49 18.27
C LEU A 21 -2.94 6.52 19.44
N TRP A 22 -3.98 6.33 20.25
CA TRP A 22 -4.00 5.38 21.37
C TRP A 22 -3.79 3.92 20.92
N ILE A 23 -4.00 3.58 19.65
CA ILE A 23 -3.77 2.23 19.12
C ILE A 23 -2.29 1.86 19.16
N ILE A 24 -1.37 2.82 18.98
CA ILE A 24 0.08 2.55 18.94
C ILE A 24 0.58 1.96 20.28
N PRO A 25 0.37 2.60 21.45
CA PRO A 25 0.74 1.98 22.72
C PRO A 25 -0.09 0.72 23.01
N LYS A 26 -1.33 0.62 22.51
CA LYS A 26 -2.14 -0.58 22.69
C LYS A 26 -1.57 -1.79 21.96
N ALA A 27 -1.11 -1.62 20.72
CA ALA A 27 -0.46 -2.68 19.95
C ALA A 27 0.79 -3.21 20.68
N LYS A 28 1.62 -2.31 21.23
CA LYS A 28 2.78 -2.68 22.03
C LYS A 28 2.40 -3.42 23.31
N GLU A 29 1.39 -2.95 24.03
CA GLU A 29 0.86 -3.59 25.25
C GLU A 29 0.38 -5.03 24.97
N LEU A 30 -0.25 -5.25 23.80
CA LEU A 30 -0.72 -6.57 23.36
C LEU A 30 0.41 -7.51 22.91
N GLY A 31 1.65 -7.02 22.84
CA GLY A 31 2.83 -7.82 22.51
C GLY A 31 3.22 -7.82 21.03
N PHE A 32 2.61 -6.96 20.19
CA PHE A 32 3.03 -6.82 18.81
C PHE A 32 4.34 -6.05 18.70
N GLU A 33 5.15 -6.44 17.72
CA GLU A 33 6.45 -5.84 17.43
C GLU A 33 6.36 -4.78 16.33
N VAL A 34 5.33 -4.87 15.48
CA VAL A 34 5.10 -3.99 14.33
C VAL A 34 3.62 -3.56 14.32
N ILE A 35 3.34 -2.31 13.98
CA ILE A 35 1.99 -1.85 13.64
C ILE A 35 1.89 -1.59 12.13
N ASP A 36 0.83 -2.08 11.49
CA ASP A 36 0.49 -1.77 10.11
C ASP A 36 -0.58 -0.67 10.09
N PHE A 37 -0.21 0.51 9.57
CA PHE A 37 -1.14 1.63 9.43
C PHE A 37 -1.91 1.53 8.11
N ALA A 38 -3.23 1.36 8.22
CA ALA A 38 -4.16 1.44 7.10
C ALA A 38 -4.39 2.91 6.72
N ILE A 39 -3.68 3.38 5.70
CA ILE A 39 -3.78 4.73 5.16
C ILE A 39 -4.97 4.79 4.19
N SER A 40 -6.12 5.24 4.68
CA SER A 40 -7.33 5.42 3.85
C SER A 40 -7.27 6.70 3.00
N ASN A 41 -6.65 7.76 3.49
CA ASN A 41 -6.37 8.98 2.74
C ASN A 41 -5.00 9.55 3.13
N PRO A 42 -3.99 9.50 2.23
CA PRO A 42 -2.64 9.94 2.54
C PRO A 42 -2.50 11.46 2.71
N PHE A 43 -3.49 12.25 2.26
CA PHE A 43 -3.47 13.70 2.42
C PHE A 43 -3.97 14.18 3.79
N THR A 44 -4.64 13.32 4.54
CA THR A 44 -5.17 13.63 5.89
C THR A 44 -4.53 12.78 6.99
N PHE A 45 -3.64 11.85 6.65
CA PHE A 45 -2.95 11.00 7.62
C PHE A 45 -2.06 11.84 8.56
N PRO A 46 -2.16 11.65 9.90
CA PRO A 46 -1.48 12.52 10.88
C PRO A 46 -0.01 12.12 11.10
N VAL A 47 0.80 12.16 10.03
CA VAL A 47 2.17 11.62 9.98
C VAL A 47 3.07 12.08 11.13
N GLU A 48 3.11 13.38 11.44
CA GLU A 48 3.97 13.92 12.50
C GLU A 48 3.59 13.39 13.89
N LYS A 49 2.29 13.24 14.15
CA LYS A 49 1.81 12.75 15.45
C LYS A 49 2.04 11.25 15.59
N VAL A 50 1.84 10.51 14.50
CA VAL A 50 2.15 9.08 14.44
C VAL A 50 3.64 8.85 14.67
N LYS A 51 4.51 9.60 13.99
CA LYS A 51 5.96 9.52 14.16
C LYS A 51 6.38 9.74 15.61
N ALA A 52 5.93 10.84 16.22
CA ALA A 52 6.23 11.16 17.61
C ALA A 52 5.77 10.05 18.57
N GLU A 53 4.61 9.43 18.31
CA GLU A 53 4.07 8.38 19.16
C GLU A 53 4.81 7.04 18.96
N LEU A 54 5.22 6.69 17.73
CA LEU A 54 6.07 5.54 17.45
C LEU A 54 7.41 5.65 18.18
N GLU A 55 8.05 6.82 18.14
CA GLU A 55 9.31 7.11 18.85
C GLU A 55 9.13 6.98 20.37
N ARG A 56 8.02 7.50 20.91
CA ARG A 56 7.71 7.43 22.34
C ARG A 56 7.46 5.99 22.82
N VAL A 57 6.79 5.17 22.02
CA VAL A 57 6.38 3.80 22.37
C VAL A 57 7.47 2.77 22.07
N GLY A 58 8.29 2.98 21.05
CA GLY A 58 9.32 2.03 20.61
C GLY A 58 8.71 0.77 19.98
N ILE A 59 7.83 0.98 19.00
CA ILE A 59 7.28 -0.08 18.13
C ILE A 59 7.60 0.25 16.67
N ASP A 60 7.94 -0.76 15.87
CA ASP A 60 8.19 -0.56 14.45
C ASP A 60 6.87 -0.38 13.68
N CYS A 61 6.93 0.13 12.46
CA CYS A 61 5.74 0.24 11.62
C CYS A 61 5.97 -0.19 10.17
N VAL A 62 4.86 -0.56 9.54
CA VAL A 62 4.67 -0.67 8.09
C VAL A 62 3.38 0.07 7.72
N CYS A 63 3.09 0.23 6.44
CA CYS A 63 1.85 0.85 6.00
C CYS A 63 1.17 0.01 4.92
N THR A 64 -0.14 0.12 4.86
CA THR A 64 -0.99 -0.49 3.84
C THR A 64 -1.99 0.57 3.35
N THR A 65 -2.35 0.53 2.08
CA THR A 65 -3.36 1.43 1.51
C THR A 65 -4.26 0.71 0.51
N THR A 66 -5.50 1.16 0.40
CA THR A 66 -6.41 0.76 -0.66
C THR A 66 -6.76 1.99 -1.49
N LEU A 67 -6.68 1.86 -2.82
CA LEU A 67 -7.10 2.94 -3.70
C LEU A 67 -8.62 2.93 -3.88
N THR A 68 -9.19 4.06 -4.26
CA THR A 68 -10.62 4.25 -4.48
C THR A 68 -10.93 4.27 -5.99
N PRO A 69 -12.21 4.29 -6.41
CA PRO A 69 -12.56 4.50 -7.81
C PRO A 69 -11.96 5.79 -8.41
N GLU A 70 -11.81 6.84 -7.61
CA GLU A 70 -11.27 8.16 -7.99
C GLU A 70 -9.74 8.18 -8.04
N THR A 71 -9.08 7.13 -7.54
CA THR A 71 -7.62 6.97 -7.55
C THR A 71 -7.21 5.66 -8.20
N ASN A 72 -8.05 5.12 -9.08
CA ASN A 72 -7.89 3.79 -9.67
C ASN A 72 -6.84 3.75 -10.82
N PRO A 73 -5.69 3.06 -10.66
CA PRO A 73 -4.64 2.99 -11.69
C PRO A 73 -5.05 2.27 -12.98
N ILE A 74 -6.13 1.49 -12.95
CA ILE A 74 -6.66 0.76 -14.12
C ILE A 74 -7.92 1.42 -14.69
N SER A 75 -8.21 2.66 -14.30
CA SER A 75 -9.31 3.43 -14.87
C SER A 75 -9.08 3.73 -16.36
N PRO A 76 -10.11 3.69 -17.22
CA PRO A 76 -10.00 4.20 -18.58
C PRO A 76 -9.75 5.72 -18.62
N ASP A 77 -10.10 6.44 -17.55
CA ASP A 77 -9.85 7.87 -17.40
C ASP A 77 -8.41 8.15 -16.95
N ALA A 78 -7.67 8.90 -17.76
CA ALA A 78 -6.27 9.24 -17.49
C ALA A 78 -6.10 10.17 -16.28
N GLU A 79 -7.07 11.03 -15.97
CA GLU A 79 -7.00 11.93 -14.81
C GLU A 79 -7.13 11.13 -13.51
N ILE A 80 -8.01 10.13 -13.47
CA ILE A 80 -8.16 9.20 -12.33
C ILE A 80 -6.86 8.42 -12.10
N ARG A 81 -6.21 7.95 -13.17
CA ARG A 81 -4.92 7.26 -13.05
C ARG A 81 -3.83 8.18 -12.48
N ALA A 82 -3.78 9.43 -12.94
CA ALA A 82 -2.83 10.42 -12.44
C ALA A 82 -3.04 10.73 -10.94
N GLU A 83 -4.29 10.84 -10.48
CA GLU A 83 -4.59 11.00 -9.05
C GLU A 83 -4.22 9.74 -8.24
N GLY A 84 -4.35 8.54 -8.82
CA GLY A 84 -3.85 7.30 -8.23
C GLY A 84 -2.34 7.30 -7.99
N VAL A 85 -1.56 7.69 -9.00
CA VAL A 85 -0.10 7.83 -8.89
C VAL A 85 0.27 8.87 -7.82
N LYS A 86 -0.41 10.02 -7.82
CA LYS A 86 -0.18 11.10 -6.84
C LYS A 86 -0.49 10.65 -5.40
N ALA A 87 -1.58 9.94 -5.18
CA ALA A 87 -1.93 9.38 -3.87
C ALA A 87 -0.87 8.38 -3.41
N MET A 88 -0.42 7.49 -4.30
CA MET A 88 0.61 6.51 -4.00
C MET A 88 1.98 7.14 -3.69
N LYS A 89 2.38 8.18 -4.42
CA LYS A 89 3.59 8.96 -4.10
C LYS A 89 3.49 9.60 -2.71
N LYS A 90 2.31 10.09 -2.32
CA LYS A 90 2.11 10.61 -0.96
C LYS A 90 2.18 9.53 0.11
N CYS A 91 1.71 8.30 -0.17
CA CYS A 91 1.91 7.15 0.73
C CYS A 91 3.41 6.82 0.87
N VAL A 92 4.18 6.87 -0.21
CA VAL A 92 5.65 6.67 -0.18
C VAL A 92 6.31 7.74 0.71
N ASP A 93 5.92 9.01 0.59
CA ASP A 93 6.43 10.08 1.45
C ASP A 93 6.14 9.80 2.93
N ILE A 94 4.91 9.37 3.26
CA ILE A 94 4.54 8.98 4.62
C ILE A 94 5.43 7.84 5.13
N CYS A 95 5.62 6.79 4.32
CA CYS A 95 6.49 5.67 4.69
C CYS A 95 7.92 6.14 4.97
N ASN A 96 8.47 7.01 4.11
CA ASN A 96 9.80 7.61 4.30
C ASN A 96 9.88 8.42 5.61
N GLU A 97 8.86 9.23 5.91
CA GLU A 97 8.82 10.06 7.13
C GLU A 97 8.74 9.22 8.41
N LEU A 98 8.00 8.10 8.37
CA LEU A 98 7.84 7.16 9.48
C LEU A 98 8.99 6.15 9.60
N GLY A 99 9.85 6.03 8.58
CA GLY A 99 10.83 4.95 8.49
C GLY A 99 10.21 3.57 8.24
N ALA A 100 9.00 3.52 7.66
CA ALA A 100 8.30 2.28 7.32
C ALA A 100 8.90 1.66 6.05
N PRO A 101 9.44 0.43 6.09
CA PRO A 101 10.13 -0.17 4.94
C PRO A 101 9.18 -0.72 3.87
N ILE A 102 7.89 -0.85 4.18
CA ILE A 102 6.90 -1.53 3.33
C ILE A 102 5.65 -0.65 3.18
N LEU A 103 5.18 -0.53 1.94
CA LEU A 103 3.85 -0.06 1.58
C LEU A 103 3.08 -1.19 0.89
N GLY A 104 2.09 -1.77 1.57
CA GLY A 104 1.25 -2.87 1.09
C GLY A 104 -0.11 -2.46 0.52
N GLY A 105 -0.94 -3.46 0.24
CA GLY A 105 -2.38 -3.31 -0.01
C GLY A 105 -2.83 -3.48 -1.46
N VAL A 106 -4.12 -3.20 -1.70
CA VAL A 106 -4.73 -3.10 -3.03
C VAL A 106 -4.39 -1.72 -3.61
N ASN A 107 -3.12 -1.57 -3.97
CA ASN A 107 -2.49 -0.33 -4.41
C ASN A 107 -2.27 -0.24 -5.94
N TYR A 108 -2.80 -1.22 -6.67
CA TYR A 108 -2.67 -1.37 -8.13
C TYR A 108 -4.03 -1.25 -8.86
N ALA A 109 -5.13 -1.15 -8.11
CA ALA A 109 -6.50 -1.03 -8.60
C ALA A 109 -7.35 -0.35 -7.51
N GLY A 110 -8.45 0.30 -7.90
CA GLY A 110 -9.45 0.72 -6.93
C GLY A 110 -10.05 -0.49 -6.20
N TRP A 111 -10.07 -0.48 -4.87
CA TRP A 111 -10.64 -1.54 -4.06
C TRP A 111 -12.16 -1.61 -4.28
N GLY A 112 -12.67 -2.82 -4.55
CA GLY A 112 -14.06 -3.04 -4.94
C GLY A 112 -14.37 -2.72 -6.42
N TYR A 113 -13.39 -2.31 -7.23
CA TYR A 113 -13.61 -2.00 -8.65
C TYR A 113 -13.81 -3.29 -9.47
N LEU A 114 -15.05 -3.50 -9.93
CA LEU A 114 -15.47 -4.69 -10.66
C LEU A 114 -16.25 -4.34 -11.93
N THR A 115 -15.64 -4.59 -13.09
CA THR A 115 -16.27 -4.41 -14.41
C THR A 115 -17.19 -5.57 -14.79
N LYS A 116 -17.17 -6.66 -14.01
CA LYS A 116 -17.80 -7.97 -14.30
C LYS A 116 -17.28 -8.62 -15.59
N LYS A 117 -16.11 -8.20 -16.07
CA LYS A 117 -15.38 -8.77 -17.20
C LYS A 117 -13.99 -9.22 -16.74
N PRO A 118 -13.33 -10.14 -17.45
CA PRO A 118 -11.91 -10.39 -17.26
C PRO A 118 -11.11 -9.11 -17.49
N ARG A 119 -9.97 -8.98 -16.81
CA ARG A 119 -9.00 -7.92 -17.06
C ARG A 119 -8.61 -7.87 -18.54
N THR A 120 -8.56 -6.67 -19.08
CA THR A 120 -8.10 -6.37 -20.44
C THR A 120 -6.59 -6.11 -20.50
N GLU A 121 -6.00 -6.20 -21.69
CA GLU A 121 -4.60 -5.81 -21.91
C GLU A 121 -4.38 -4.31 -21.67
N GLU A 122 -5.39 -3.47 -21.92
CA GLU A 122 -5.33 -2.02 -21.65
C GLU A 122 -5.24 -1.75 -20.14
N GLU A 123 -6.10 -2.37 -19.34
CA GLU A 123 -6.05 -2.28 -17.87
C GLU A 123 -4.69 -2.76 -17.35
N TRP A 124 -4.13 -3.83 -17.92
CA TRP A 124 -2.81 -4.32 -17.54
C TRP A 124 -1.72 -3.28 -17.81
N ASN A 125 -1.69 -2.72 -19.02
CA ASN A 125 -0.68 -1.74 -19.41
C ASN A 125 -0.77 -0.47 -18.55
N TRP A 126 -1.97 0.05 -18.30
CA TRP A 126 -2.17 1.20 -17.44
C TRP A 126 -1.73 0.95 -16.00
N GLY A 127 -2.10 -0.19 -15.43
CA GLY A 127 -1.69 -0.56 -14.07
C GLY A 127 -0.17 -0.70 -13.96
N VAL A 128 0.47 -1.35 -14.92
CA VAL A 128 1.94 -1.49 -14.95
C VAL A 128 2.63 -0.12 -15.10
N GLU A 129 2.13 0.76 -15.96
CA GLU A 129 2.69 2.11 -16.15
C GLU A 129 2.60 2.94 -14.87
N CYS A 130 1.43 2.98 -14.22
CA CYS A 130 1.25 3.70 -12.96
C CYS A 130 2.16 3.15 -11.85
N MET A 131 2.22 1.82 -11.70
CA MET A 131 3.04 1.19 -10.66
C MET A 131 4.54 1.38 -10.92
N ARG A 132 4.97 1.43 -12.18
CA ARG A 132 6.37 1.76 -12.54
C ARG A 132 6.72 3.17 -12.09
N GLU A 133 5.88 4.16 -12.38
CA GLU A 133 6.13 5.54 -11.98
C GLU A 133 6.23 5.71 -10.46
N VAL A 134 5.37 5.02 -9.70
CA VAL A 134 5.41 5.04 -8.23
C VAL A 134 6.67 4.34 -7.71
N ALA A 135 7.05 3.19 -8.30
CA ALA A 135 8.26 2.47 -7.91
C ALA A 135 9.53 3.28 -8.22
N GLU A 136 9.57 4.04 -9.31
CA GLU A 136 10.68 4.93 -9.65
C GLU A 136 10.80 6.04 -8.61
N TYR A 137 9.67 6.65 -8.25
CA TYR A 137 9.61 7.66 -7.20
C TYR A 137 10.06 7.12 -5.83
N ALA A 138 9.62 5.91 -5.45
CA ALA A 138 10.05 5.26 -4.21
C ALA A 138 11.56 5.04 -4.16
N LYS A 139 12.18 4.65 -5.28
CA LYS A 139 13.63 4.50 -5.41
C LYS A 139 14.38 5.83 -5.36
N GLU A 140 13.81 6.89 -5.92
CA GLU A 140 14.44 8.22 -5.93
C GLU A 140 14.37 8.93 -4.57
N THR A 141 13.32 8.66 -3.78
CA THR A 141 13.03 9.38 -2.53
C THR A 141 13.37 8.59 -1.26
N GLY A 142 13.53 7.27 -1.33
CA GLY A 142 13.86 6.44 -0.18
C GLY A 142 14.15 4.98 -0.52
N ASP A 143 13.79 4.08 0.39
CA ASP A 143 14.02 2.63 0.28
C ASP A 143 12.74 1.84 0.60
N VAL A 144 11.57 2.44 0.34
CA VAL A 144 10.27 1.82 0.57
C VAL A 144 10.03 0.72 -0.47
N THR A 145 9.72 -0.48 -0.01
CA THR A 145 9.29 -1.59 -0.88
C THR A 145 7.77 -1.54 -1.04
N ILE A 146 7.30 -1.50 -2.29
CA ILE A 146 5.87 -1.49 -2.61
C ILE A 146 5.39 -2.92 -2.79
N CYS A 147 4.61 -3.44 -1.86
CA CYS A 147 4.05 -4.78 -1.94
C CYS A 147 2.63 -4.74 -2.51
N VAL A 148 2.38 -5.47 -3.59
CA VAL A 148 1.03 -5.59 -4.17
C VAL A 148 0.29 -6.73 -3.48
N GLU A 149 -0.92 -6.51 -2.98
CA GLU A 149 -1.69 -7.55 -2.28
C GLU A 149 -2.60 -8.35 -3.23
N CYS A 150 -2.45 -9.68 -3.30
CA CYS A 150 -3.45 -10.50 -3.99
C CYS A 150 -4.71 -10.65 -3.15
N VAL A 151 -5.83 -10.10 -3.63
CA VAL A 151 -7.12 -10.25 -2.96
C VAL A 151 -8.07 -11.13 -3.77
N ASN A 152 -9.14 -11.58 -3.13
CA ASN A 152 -10.10 -12.45 -3.78
C ASN A 152 -10.90 -11.72 -4.88
N ARG A 153 -11.58 -12.50 -5.72
CA ARG A 153 -12.36 -12.01 -6.88
C ARG A 153 -13.53 -11.07 -6.55
N PHE A 154 -13.91 -10.96 -5.28
CA PHE A 154 -14.99 -10.07 -4.84
C PHE A 154 -14.47 -8.65 -4.53
N GLU A 155 -13.14 -8.48 -4.45
CA GLU A 155 -12.50 -7.21 -4.14
C GLU A 155 -11.82 -6.59 -5.36
N THR A 156 -11.33 -7.42 -6.28
CA THR A 156 -10.82 -6.98 -7.59
C THR A 156 -10.91 -8.10 -8.62
N HIS A 157 -10.94 -7.73 -9.89
CA HIS A 157 -10.81 -8.66 -11.03
C HIS A 157 -9.39 -8.64 -11.65
N PHE A 158 -8.48 -7.84 -11.08
CA PHE A 158 -7.18 -7.53 -11.68
C PHE A 158 -6.06 -8.50 -11.27
N LEU A 159 -5.83 -8.72 -9.97
CA LEU A 159 -4.83 -9.64 -9.42
C LEU A 159 -5.45 -10.52 -8.32
N ASN A 160 -5.65 -11.81 -8.60
CA ASN A 160 -6.34 -12.72 -7.67
C ASN A 160 -5.58 -14.01 -7.31
N ILE A 161 -4.47 -14.31 -8.01
CA ILE A 161 -3.66 -15.50 -7.73
C ILE A 161 -2.18 -15.11 -7.65
N GLN A 162 -1.43 -15.74 -6.75
CA GLN A 162 0.01 -15.47 -6.57
C GLN A 162 0.80 -15.58 -7.87
N LYS A 163 0.42 -16.48 -8.80
CA LYS A 163 1.07 -16.59 -10.10
C LYS A 163 0.92 -15.32 -10.97
N MET A 164 -0.22 -14.63 -10.89
CA MET A 164 -0.42 -13.35 -11.56
C MET A 164 0.41 -12.25 -10.91
N GLN A 165 0.53 -12.26 -9.59
CA GLN A 165 1.40 -11.36 -8.81
C GLN A 165 2.87 -11.52 -9.20
N LEU A 166 3.36 -12.76 -9.28
CA LEU A 166 4.71 -13.08 -9.74
C LEU A 166 4.95 -12.61 -11.18
N HIS A 167 3.92 -12.63 -12.02
CA HIS A 167 4.04 -12.11 -13.39
C HIS A 167 4.10 -10.58 -13.42
N SER A 168 3.27 -9.88 -12.64
CA SER A 168 3.34 -8.41 -12.52
C SER A 168 4.67 -7.97 -11.92
N VAL A 169 5.11 -8.63 -10.84
CA VAL A 169 6.40 -8.38 -10.20
C VAL A 169 7.52 -8.62 -11.20
N ARG A 170 7.52 -9.72 -11.96
CA ARG A 170 8.55 -9.99 -12.97
C ARG A 170 8.56 -8.99 -14.12
N MET A 171 7.40 -8.51 -14.58
CA MET A 171 7.34 -7.48 -15.61
C MET A 171 7.90 -6.16 -15.08
N LEU A 172 7.63 -5.84 -13.81
CA LEU A 172 8.21 -4.67 -13.15
C LEU A 172 9.70 -4.89 -12.82
N GLU A 173 10.13 -6.11 -12.49
CA GLU A 173 11.53 -6.47 -12.16
C GLU A 173 12.44 -6.56 -13.39
N GLN A 174 11.92 -7.02 -14.54
CA GLN A 174 12.65 -7.00 -15.81
C GLN A 174 13.05 -5.58 -16.22
N GLU A 175 12.42 -4.56 -15.64
CA GLU A 175 12.72 -3.14 -15.84
C GLU A 175 13.21 -2.42 -14.56
N MET A 176 12.94 -2.95 -13.36
CA MET A 176 13.23 -2.32 -12.06
C MET A 176 13.72 -3.31 -10.99
N SER A 177 15.00 -3.26 -10.68
CA SER A 177 15.73 -4.35 -10.02
C SER A 177 15.43 -4.67 -8.53
N ARG A 178 14.41 -4.10 -7.85
CA ARG A 178 14.25 -4.35 -6.38
C ARG A 178 12.96 -4.01 -5.62
N PHE A 179 11.89 -3.50 -6.23
CA PHE A 179 10.91 -2.69 -5.45
C PHE A 179 9.54 -3.30 -5.20
N ILE A 180 9.20 -4.45 -5.80
CA ILE A 180 7.87 -5.05 -5.61
C ILE A 180 8.01 -6.48 -5.09
N SER A 181 7.51 -6.71 -3.89
CA SER A 181 7.54 -8.04 -3.26
C SER A 181 6.13 -8.55 -2.98
N MET A 182 6.02 -9.86 -2.77
CA MET A 182 4.73 -10.49 -2.48
C MET A 182 4.33 -10.25 -1.02
N SER A 183 3.15 -9.67 -0.77
CA SER A 183 2.47 -9.86 0.51
C SER A 183 1.62 -11.13 0.46
N SER A 184 1.73 -11.95 1.50
CA SER A 184 0.84 -13.09 1.74
C SER A 184 0.07 -12.82 3.02
N THR A 185 -1.26 -12.72 2.93
CA THR A 185 -2.16 -13.02 4.06
C THR A 185 -2.10 -14.50 4.40
#